data_AF-A0A0E9TFY6-F1
#
_entry.id   AF-A0A0E9TFY6-F1
#
_cell.length_a   1.000
_cell.length_b   1.000
_cell.length_c   1.000
_cell.angle_alpha   90.00
_cell.angle_beta   90.00
_cell.angle_gamma   90.00
#
_symmetry.space_group_name_H-M   'P 1'
#
loop_
_entity.id
_entity.type
_entity.pdbx_description
1 polymer ?
#
loop_
_entity_poly.entity_id
_entity_poly.type
_entity_poly.pdbx_seq_one_letter_code
_entity_poly.pdbx_strand_id
1 'polypeptide(L)' 'MLALFYPNLLGDPDNFTPANPIVTPPHIKPEWYFSICLRHSTINS' A
#
# COMPACT_ATOMS: atom_id res chain seq x y z
N MET A 1 20.61 1.89 -3.76
CA MET A 1 21.06 1.49 -2.41
C MET A 1 19.89 1.19 -1.48
N LEU A 2 18.91 2.07 -1.27
CA LEU A 2 17.79 1.84 -0.35
C LEU A 2 17.02 0.52 -0.58
N ALA A 3 16.71 0.17 -1.84
CA ALA A 3 15.99 -1.07 -2.19
C ALA A 3 16.74 -2.37 -1.85
N LEU A 4 18.07 -2.32 -1.70
CA LEU A 4 18.90 -3.49 -1.39
C LEU A 4 19.08 -3.70 0.12
N PHE A 5 18.93 -2.64 0.92
CA PHE A 5 19.09 -2.71 2.39
C PHE A 5 17.76 -2.68 3.14
N TYR A 6 16.71 -2.09 2.56
CA TYR A 6 15.39 -1.96 3.19
C TYR A 6 14.25 -2.20 2.18
N PRO A 7 14.09 -3.43 1.66
CA PRO A 7 13.10 -3.74 0.63
C PRO A 7 11.65 -3.51 1.08
N ASN A 8 11.37 -3.64 2.38
CA ASN A 8 10.02 -3.58 2.93
C ASN A 8 9.68 -2.23 3.57
N LEU A 9 10.53 -1.21 3.43
CA LEU A 9 10.33 0.09 4.08
C LEU A 9 9.07 0.82 3.61
N LEU A 10 8.62 0.54 2.39
CA LEU A 10 7.43 1.15 1.78
C LEU A 10 6.25 0.17 1.68
N GLY A 11 6.44 -1.08 2.14
CA GLY A 11 5.40 -2.11 2.14
C GLY A 11 4.70 -2.19 3.49
N ASP A 12 3.43 -2.57 3.48
CA ASP A 12 2.69 -2.78 4.72
C ASP A 12 3.06 -4.13 5.35
N PRO A 13 3.39 -4.21 6.65
CA PRO A 13 3.75 -5.46 7.30
C PRO A 13 2.61 -6.50 7.30
N ASP A 14 1.34 -6.09 7.15
CA ASP A 14 0.20 -7.00 7.12
C ASP A 14 0.15 -7.83 5.82
N ASN A 15 0.84 -7.41 4.75
CA ASN A 15 0.95 -8.17 3.49
C ASN A 15 1.80 -9.44 3.59
N PHE A 16 2.55 -9.63 4.70
CA PHE A 16 3.31 -10.86 4.94
C PHE A 16 2.49 -11.97 5.59
N THR A 17 1.25 -11.67 6.00
CA THR A 17 0.31 -12.69 6.49
C THR A 17 -0.62 -13.14 5.36
N PRO A 18 -0.98 -14.44 5.27
CA PRO A 18 -1.88 -14.91 4.24
C PRO A 18 -3.26 -14.25 4.40
N ALA A 19 -3.78 -13.73 3.29
CA ALA A 19 -5.08 -13.07 3.27
C ALA A 19 -6.18 -14.04 3.74
N ASN A 20 -6.95 -13.62 4.74
CA ASN A 20 -8.12 -14.36 5.19
C ASN A 20 -9.37 -13.77 4.53
N PRO A 21 -10.10 -14.52 3.67
CA PRO A 21 -11.27 -13.99 2.97
C PRO A 21 -12.46 -13.70 3.91
N ILE A 22 -12.44 -14.21 5.14
CA ILE A 22 -13.51 -14.05 6.15
C ILE A 22 -13.16 -12.94 7.16
N VAL A 23 -11.91 -12.48 7.19
CA VAL A 23 -11.44 -11.43 8.11
C VAL A 23 -10.82 -10.32 7.30
N THR A 24 -11.48 -9.16 7.26
CA THR A 24 -10.94 -7.96 6.64
C THR A 24 -9.94 -7.30 7.59
N PRO A 25 -8.64 -7.17 7.24
CA PRO A 25 -7.70 -6.47 8.10
C PRO A 25 -8.15 -5.02 8.32
N PRO A 26 -8.13 -4.52 9.56
CA PRO A 26 -8.61 -3.17 9.89
C PRO A 26 -7.76 -2.06 9.27
N HIS A 27 -6.57 -2.37 8.76
CA HIS A 27 -5.57 -1.42 8.28
C HIS A 27 -5.36 -1.43 6.75
N ILE A 28 -6.22 -2.10 5.97
CA ILE A 28 -6.10 -2.09 4.50
C ILE A 28 -6.19 -0.66 3.97
N LYS A 29 -5.04 -0.09 3.64
CA LYS A 29 -4.90 1.17 2.93
C LYS A 29 -4.40 0.87 1.53
N PRO A 30 -4.94 1.57 0.51
CA PRO A 30 -4.40 1.42 -0.82
C PRO A 30 -2.95 1.91 -0.84
N GLU A 31 -2.13 1.29 -1.68
CA GLU A 31 -0.72 1.66 -1.81
C GLU A 31 -0.56 3.13 -2.17
N TRP A 32 0.57 3.71 -1.81
CA TRP A 32 0.85 5.14 -1.97
C TRP A 32 0.65 5.66 -3.41
N TYR A 33 0.91 4.83 -4.42
CA TYR A 33 0.66 5.16 -5.83
C TYR A 33 -0.81 5.43 -6.12
N PHE A 34 -1.72 4.72 -5.46
CA PHE A 34 -3.15 4.92 -5.62
C PHE A 34 -3.58 6.30 -5.14
N SER A 35 -3.01 6.79 -4.03
CA SER A 35 -3.23 8.15 -3.55
C SER A 35 -2.69 9.22 -4.51
N ILE A 36 -1.57 8.94 -5.19
CA ILE A 36 -1.03 9.84 -6.22
C ILE A 36 -1.95 9.89 -7.44
N CYS A 37 -2.38 8.73 -7.94
CA CYS A 37 -3.31 8.63 -9.07
C CYS A 37 -4.64 9.32 -8.78
N LEU A 38 -5.23 9.08 -7.60
CA LEU A 38 -6.47 9.75 -7.18
C LEU A 38 -6.29 11.26 -7.08
N ARG A 39 -5.22 11.72 -6.43
CA ARG A 39 -4.93 13.16 -6.33
C ARG A 39 -4.75 13.80 -7.70
N HIS A 40 -4.05 13.14 -8.62
CA HIS A 40 -3.87 13.63 -9.99
C HIS A 40 -5.20 13.66 -10.78
N SER A 41 -6.06 12.66 -10.60
CA SER A 41 -7.40 12.62 -11.20
C SER A 41 -8.33 13.72 -10.67
N THR A 42 -8.18 14.15 -9.42
CA THR A 42 -8.98 15.24 -8.82
C THR A 42 -8.43 16.63 -9.19
N ILE A 43 -7.12 16.76 -9.46
CA ILE A 43 -6.49 18.04 -9.84
C ILE A 43 -6.71 18.38 -11.32
N ASN A 44 -6.90 17.37 -12.18
CA ASN A 44 -7.13 17.55 -13.62
C ASN A 44 -8.63 17.60 -14.01
N SER A 45 -9.54 17.81 -13.05
CA SER A 45 -11.00 17.88 -13.27
C SER A 45 -11.57 19.24 -12.91
#